data_AF-A0A7V6H4M5-F1
#
_entry.id   AF-A0A7V6H4M5-F1
#
_cell.length_a   1.000
_cell.length_b   1.000
_cell.length_c   1.000
_cell.angle_alpha   90.00
_cell.angle_beta   90.00
_cell.angle_gamma   90.00
#
_symmetry.space_group_name_H-M   'P 1'
#
loop_
_entity.id
_entity.type
_entity.pdbx_description
1 polymer ?
#
loop_
_entity_poly.entity_id
_entity_poly.type
_entity_poly.pdbx_seq_one_letter_code
_entity_poly.pdbx_strand_id
1 'polypeptide(L)'
;MLKDLVTSAHFPPNKSSEIRIQRNRTRSVLLRAGNLVSNSRNDLKGVNARVYDKGMYGFASANEISDDAIAHTVKCAGDNAHFLGERVHLNAKELPPIKKGEREPDKKMLDLPQKTYIDYLSGLNSIIEKRYDKLISNTLRVSCDSMEKIIRTSDGMNAHLVAPRAYVY
;
A
#
# COMPACT_ATOMS: atom_id res chain seq x y z
N MET A 1 4.19 6.25 10.50
CA MET A 1 4.79 6.53 9.21
C MET A 1 5.81 5.45 8.97
N LEU A 2 5.90 4.96 7.74
CA LEU A 2 6.97 4.09 7.30
C LEU A 2 8.30 4.83 7.47
N LYS A 3 9.32 4.08 7.88
CA LYS A 3 10.70 4.57 7.85
C LYS A 3 11.16 4.53 6.40
N ASP A 4 11.75 5.61 5.92
CA ASP A 4 12.40 5.60 4.63
C ASP A 4 13.71 4.80 4.70
N LEU A 5 13.76 3.72 3.93
CA LEU A 5 14.96 2.90 3.69
C LEU A 5 15.26 2.78 2.19
N VAL A 6 14.43 3.37 1.32
CA VAL A 6 14.59 3.23 -0.15
C VAL A 6 15.40 4.36 -0.75
N THR A 7 15.63 5.44 -0.02
CA THR A 7 16.51 6.53 -0.47
C THR A 7 17.95 6.06 -0.70
N SER A 8 18.44 5.06 0.05
CA SER A 8 19.75 4.42 -0.12
C SER A 8 19.75 3.24 -1.10
N ALA A 9 18.63 2.93 -1.75
CA ALA A 9 18.55 1.80 -2.68
C ALA A 9 19.42 2.04 -3.90
N HIS A 10 20.22 1.03 -4.26
CA HIS A 10 21.08 1.07 -5.44
C HIS A 10 20.35 0.45 -6.62
N PHE A 11 20.17 1.21 -7.70
CA PHE A 11 19.57 0.71 -8.93
C PHE A 11 20.64 0.20 -9.91
N PRO A 12 20.32 -0.79 -10.75
CA PRO A 12 21.18 -1.18 -11.85
C PRO A 12 21.44 0.02 -12.78
N PRO A 13 22.69 0.21 -13.25
CA PRO A 13 23.02 1.33 -14.14
C PRO A 13 22.27 1.23 -15.46
N ASN A 14 21.87 2.38 -16.02
CA ASN A 14 21.18 2.50 -17.31
C ASN A 14 19.87 1.70 -17.43
N LYS A 15 19.23 1.35 -16.32
CA LYS A 15 17.93 0.66 -16.30
C LYS A 15 16.90 1.49 -15.54
N SER A 16 15.74 1.73 -16.17
CA SER A 16 14.62 2.37 -15.49
C SER A 16 14.13 1.46 -14.37
N SER A 17 14.15 1.96 -13.15
CA SER A 17 13.96 1.19 -11.93
C SER A 17 13.05 1.93 -10.96
N GLU A 18 12.16 1.20 -10.30
CA GLU A 18 11.30 1.66 -9.22
C GLU A 18 11.46 0.71 -8.03
N ILE A 19 11.54 1.26 -6.83
CA ILE A 19 11.34 0.50 -5.60
C ILE A 19 10.29 1.20 -4.73
N ARG A 20 9.47 0.39 -4.06
CA ARG A 20 8.39 0.86 -3.21
C ARG A 20 8.33 0.07 -1.91
N ILE A 21 8.43 0.76 -0.78
CA ILE A 21 7.93 0.25 0.50
C ILE A 21 6.45 0.60 0.60
N GLN A 22 5.63 -0.36 0.99
CA GLN A 22 4.20 -0.16 1.17
C GLN A 22 3.74 -0.76 2.50
N ARG A 23 2.80 -0.08 3.15
CA ARG A 23 2.07 -0.57 4.32
C ARG A 23 0.57 -0.35 4.13
N ASN A 24 -0.20 -1.42 4.24
CA ASN A 24 -1.66 -1.39 4.21
C ASN A 24 -2.17 -1.70 5.61
N ARG A 25 -3.12 -0.89 6.10
CA ARG A 25 -3.81 -1.16 7.37
C ARG A 25 -5.30 -1.19 7.12
N THR A 26 -5.97 -2.15 7.75
CA THR A 26 -7.42 -2.26 7.72
C THR A 26 -7.97 -2.35 9.13
N ARG A 27 -9.01 -1.59 9.43
CA ARG A 27 -9.83 -1.68 10.65
C ARG A 27 -11.24 -1.98 10.20
N SER A 28 -11.86 -3.05 10.67
CA SER A 28 -13.27 -3.31 10.35
C SER A 28 -14.02 -3.85 11.55
N VAL A 29 -15.22 -3.30 11.77
CA VAL A 29 -16.17 -3.72 12.79
C VAL A 29 -17.52 -3.92 12.12
N LEU A 30 -18.21 -5.00 12.48
CA LEU A 30 -19.58 -5.27 12.05
C LEU A 30 -20.44 -5.56 13.27
N LEU A 31 -21.52 -4.81 13.42
CA LEU A 31 -22.60 -5.08 14.37
C LEU A 31 -23.80 -5.67 13.64
N ARG A 32 -24.49 -6.62 14.27
CA ARG A 32 -25.80 -7.12 13.83
C ARG A 32 -26.78 -7.07 15.00
N ALA A 33 -27.83 -6.27 14.87
CA ALA A 33 -28.78 -5.98 15.95
C ALA A 33 -28.05 -5.63 17.25
N GLY A 34 -27.14 -4.65 17.19
CA GLY A 34 -26.31 -4.22 18.32
C GLY A 34 -25.18 -5.18 18.76
N ASN A 35 -25.20 -6.44 18.33
CA ASN A 35 -24.19 -7.42 18.74
C ASN A 35 -22.94 -7.35 17.85
N LEU A 36 -21.76 -7.42 18.47
CA LEU A 36 -20.49 -7.45 17.74
C LEU A 36 -20.28 -8.82 17.06
N VAL A 37 -20.40 -8.85 15.73
CA VAL A 37 -20.27 -10.07 14.92
C VAL A 37 -18.88 -10.20 14.30
N SER A 38 -18.25 -9.09 13.93
CA SER A 38 -16.87 -9.09 13.40
C SER A 38 -16.08 -7.93 13.96
N ASN A 39 -14.84 -8.23 14.33
CA ASN A 39 -13.86 -7.25 14.79
C ASN A 39 -12.50 -7.66 14.24
N SER A 40 -12.00 -6.92 13.24
CA SER A 40 -10.74 -7.24 12.57
C SER A 40 -9.82 -6.02 12.50
N ARG A 41 -8.54 -6.32 12.69
CA ARG A 41 -7.44 -5.36 12.54
C ARG A 41 -6.33 -6.05 11.75
N ASN A 42 -5.97 -5.47 10.61
CA ASN A 42 -4.88 -5.96 9.77
C ASN A 42 -3.81 -4.88 9.56
N ASP A 43 -2.55 -5.31 9.44
CA ASP A 43 -1.40 -4.46 9.19
C ASP A 43 -0.36 -5.25 8.39
N LEU A 44 -0.31 -4.99 7.08
CA LEU A 44 0.57 -5.66 6.14
C LEU A 44 1.59 -4.67 5.62
N LYS A 45 2.84 -5.10 5.49
CA LYS A 45 3.93 -4.27 4.95
C LYS A 45 4.85 -5.11 4.09
N GLY A 46 5.56 -4.45 3.19
CA GLY A 46 6.58 -5.08 2.36
C GLY A 46 7.27 -4.10 1.43
N VAL A 47 8.25 -4.61 0.71
CA VAL A 47 8.97 -3.92 -0.35
C VAL A 47 8.73 -4.63 -1.67
N ASN A 48 8.69 -3.87 -2.76
CA ASN A 48 8.66 -4.40 -4.12
C ASN A 48 9.52 -3.53 -5.02
N ALA A 49 10.06 -4.11 -6.08
CA ALA A 49 10.82 -3.40 -7.09
C ALA A 49 10.37 -3.81 -8.49
N ARG A 50 10.54 -2.87 -9.42
CA ARG A 50 10.42 -3.06 -10.86
C ARG A 50 11.69 -2.57 -11.54
N VAL A 51 12.20 -3.32 -12.50
CA VAL A 51 13.34 -2.92 -13.33
C VAL A 51 12.98 -3.16 -14.78
N TYR A 52 13.29 -2.20 -15.64
CA TYR A 52 13.16 -2.29 -17.08
C TYR A 52 14.50 -2.64 -17.71
N ASP A 53 14.55 -3.70 -18.50
CA ASP A 53 15.73 -4.12 -19.26
C ASP A 53 15.33 -4.71 -20.61
N LYS A 54 16.01 -4.29 -21.69
CA LYS A 54 15.82 -4.82 -23.06
C LYS A 54 14.34 -4.95 -23.50
N GLY A 55 13.48 -4.00 -23.13
CA GLY A 55 12.06 -4.05 -23.49
C GLY A 55 11.13 -4.75 -22.51
N MET A 56 11.65 -5.34 -21.44
CA MET A 56 10.89 -6.13 -20.49
C MET A 56 10.95 -5.52 -19.09
N TYR A 57 9.84 -5.63 -18.37
CA TYR A 57 9.82 -5.35 -16.93
C TYR A 57 10.01 -6.65 -16.16
N GLY A 58 10.96 -6.64 -15.24
CA GLY A 58 11.06 -7.61 -14.16
C GLY A 58 10.47 -7.04 -12.87
N PHE A 59 9.95 -7.93 -12.04
CA PHE A 59 9.32 -7.60 -10.75
C PHE A 59 9.81 -8.55 -9.67
N ALA A 60 9.93 -8.05 -8.46
CA ALA A 60 10.16 -8.86 -7.26
C ALA A 60 9.56 -8.16 -6.03
N SER A 61 9.31 -8.93 -4.98
CA SER A 61 8.75 -8.39 -3.72
C SER A 61 9.15 -9.24 -2.52
N ALA A 62 9.22 -8.61 -1.34
CA ALA A 62 9.45 -9.24 -0.06
C ALA A 62 8.55 -8.62 1.03
N ASN A 63 8.15 -9.43 2.02
CA ASN A 63 7.40 -8.94 3.18
C ASN A 63 8.28 -8.23 4.21
N GLU A 64 9.56 -8.62 4.26
CA GLU A 64 10.55 -7.98 5.12
C GLU A 64 10.97 -6.62 4.54
N ILE A 65 11.20 -5.65 5.43
CA ILE A 65 11.70 -4.32 5.09
C ILE A 65 13.02 -4.14 5.86
N SER A 66 14.12 -4.43 5.18
CA SER A 66 15.50 -4.28 5.61
C SER A 66 16.35 -3.86 4.40
N ASP A 67 17.55 -3.35 4.65
CA ASP A 67 18.47 -2.93 3.57
C ASP A 67 18.82 -4.12 2.65
N ASP A 68 19.03 -5.31 3.24
CA ASP A 68 19.27 -6.55 2.50
C ASP A 68 18.05 -6.96 1.66
N ALA A 69 16.84 -6.91 2.23
CA ALA A 69 15.63 -7.21 1.48
C ALA A 69 15.40 -6.24 0.32
N ILE A 70 15.74 -4.96 0.52
CA ILE A 70 15.69 -3.92 -0.52
C ILE A 70 16.67 -4.24 -1.66
N ALA A 71 17.94 -4.46 -1.33
CA ALA A 71 18.98 -4.77 -2.31
C ALA A 71 18.66 -6.06 -3.08
N HIS A 72 18.25 -7.10 -2.37
CA HIS A 72 17.86 -8.37 -2.96
C HIS A 72 16.64 -8.22 -3.88
N THR A 73 15.62 -7.46 -3.45
CA THR A 73 14.40 -7.23 -4.27
C THR A 73 14.73 -6.51 -5.57
N VAL A 74 15.58 -5.47 -5.54
CA VAL A 74 16.01 -4.77 -6.77
C VAL A 74 16.81 -5.70 -7.68
N LYS A 75 17.73 -6.49 -7.11
CA LYS A 75 18.53 -7.46 -7.87
C LYS A 75 17.63 -8.48 -8.56
N CYS A 76 16.72 -9.12 -7.84
CA CYS A 76 15.80 -10.10 -8.41
C CYS A 76 14.91 -9.50 -9.50
N ALA A 77 14.41 -8.27 -9.32
CA ALA A 77 13.65 -7.58 -10.36
C ALA A 77 14.51 -7.35 -11.61
N GLY A 78 15.77 -6.95 -11.46
CA GLY A 78 16.71 -6.78 -12.56
C GLY A 78 17.04 -8.09 -13.29
N ASP A 79 17.31 -9.16 -12.53
CA ASP A 79 17.59 -10.49 -13.07
C ASP A 79 16.38 -11.04 -13.86
N ASN A 80 15.16 -10.86 -13.32
CA ASN A 80 13.92 -11.23 -14.00
C ASN A 80 13.72 -10.47 -15.31
N ALA A 81 13.99 -9.15 -15.31
CA ALA A 81 13.88 -8.32 -16.52
C ALA A 81 14.87 -8.79 -17.59
N HIS A 82 16.12 -9.01 -17.19
CA HIS A 82 17.19 -9.44 -18.07
C HIS A 82 16.89 -10.79 -18.71
N PHE A 83 16.54 -11.78 -17.89
CA PHE A 83 16.21 -13.14 -18.34
C PHE A 83 15.08 -13.16 -19.37
N LEU A 84 14.04 -12.34 -19.16
CA LEU A 84 12.95 -12.21 -20.12
C LEU A 84 13.39 -11.48 -21.39
N GLY A 85 14.15 -10.38 -21.26
CA GLY A 85 14.67 -9.61 -22.38
C GLY A 85 15.56 -10.42 -23.32
N GLU A 86 16.35 -11.34 -22.77
CA GLU A 86 17.19 -12.28 -23.53
C GLU A 86 16.41 -13.36 -24.29
N ARG A 87 15.13 -13.56 -23.99
CA ARG A 87 14.31 -14.59 -24.66
C ARG A 87 13.36 -14.02 -25.69
N VAL A 88 12.75 -12.87 -25.39
CA VAL A 88 11.72 -12.28 -26.26
C VAL A 88 12.35 -11.48 -27.40
N HIS A 89 13.54 -10.90 -27.20
CA HIS A 89 14.25 -10.09 -28.20
C HIS A 89 13.36 -9.01 -28.86
N LEU A 90 12.55 -8.31 -28.04
CA LEU A 90 11.62 -7.28 -28.53
C LEU A 90 12.31 -6.13 -29.30
N ASN A 91 13.63 -5.99 -29.20
CA ASN A 91 14.40 -4.86 -29.74
C ASN A 91 13.79 -3.51 -29.33
N ALA A 92 13.15 -3.46 -28.15
CA ALA A 92 12.51 -2.25 -27.67
C ALA A 92 13.59 -1.24 -27.26
N LYS A 93 13.31 0.03 -27.58
CA LYS A 93 14.17 1.16 -27.23
C LYS A 93 14.06 1.49 -25.74
N GLU A 94 14.97 2.33 -25.28
CA GLU A 94 14.87 2.95 -23.96
C GLU A 94 13.53 3.66 -23.76
N LEU A 95 13.07 3.69 -22.51
CA LEU A 95 11.84 4.40 -22.16
C LEU A 95 12.00 5.90 -22.43
N PRO A 96 10.93 6.58 -22.86
CA PRO A 96 10.98 8.02 -23.04
C PRO A 96 11.28 8.70 -21.69
N PRO A 97 12.04 9.81 -21.70
CA PRO A 97 12.33 10.54 -20.47
C PRO A 97 11.05 11.08 -19.85
N ILE A 98 10.94 10.94 -18.53
CA ILE A 98 9.85 11.52 -17.74
C ILE A 98 10.41 12.59 -16.79
N LYS A 99 9.50 13.40 -16.22
CA LYS A 99 9.89 14.43 -15.26
C LYS A 99 10.45 13.78 -13.99
N LYS A 100 11.67 14.19 -13.63
CA LYS A 100 12.32 13.82 -12.36
C LYS A 100 12.01 14.84 -11.28
N GLY A 101 12.01 14.36 -10.04
CA GLY A 101 11.91 15.24 -8.88
C GLY A 101 11.41 14.52 -7.65
N GLU A 102 10.99 15.32 -6.69
CA GLU A 102 10.45 14.87 -5.42
C GLU A 102 9.11 15.55 -5.20
N ARG A 103 8.13 14.77 -4.73
CA ARG A 103 6.84 15.29 -4.31
C ARG A 103 6.89 15.48 -2.80
N GLU A 104 6.34 16.61 -2.34
CA GLU A 104 6.11 16.86 -0.92
C GLU A 104 5.45 15.64 -0.23
N PRO A 105 6.00 15.17 0.90
CA PRO A 105 5.41 14.06 1.66
C PRO A 105 3.99 14.36 2.14
N ASP A 106 3.11 13.37 2.05
CA ASP A 106 1.79 13.48 2.66
C ASP A 106 1.90 13.56 4.19
N LYS A 107 0.94 14.28 4.80
CA LYS A 107 0.85 14.35 6.27
C LYS A 107 0.64 12.95 6.85
N LYS A 108 1.23 12.73 8.03
CA LYS A 108 1.06 11.49 8.79
C LYS A 108 -0.42 11.24 9.08
N MET A 109 -0.92 10.08 8.67
CA MET A 109 -2.24 9.61 9.06
C MET A 109 -2.26 9.15 10.52
N LEU A 110 -3.34 9.49 11.22
CA LEU A 110 -3.68 8.96 12.53
C LEU A 110 -4.33 7.57 12.39
N ASP A 111 -3.70 6.54 12.96
CA ASP A 111 -4.31 5.21 13.10
C ASP A 111 -5.16 5.21 14.38
N LEU A 112 -6.48 5.30 14.22
CA LEU A 112 -7.39 5.35 15.36
C LEU A 112 -7.43 4.00 16.10
N PRO A 113 -7.58 4.00 17.44
CA PRO A 113 -7.79 2.77 18.20
C PRO A 113 -9.03 2.01 17.73
N GLN A 114 -8.98 0.67 17.81
CA GLN A 114 -10.11 -0.17 17.39
C GLN A 114 -11.42 0.19 18.11
N LYS A 115 -11.32 0.59 19.39
CA LYS A 115 -12.46 1.00 20.22
C LYS A 115 -13.24 2.17 19.62
N THR A 116 -12.56 3.11 18.94
CA THR A 116 -13.23 4.25 18.29
C THR A 116 -14.27 3.80 17.26
N TYR A 117 -13.97 2.74 16.50
CA TYR A 117 -14.87 2.17 15.51
C TYR A 117 -16.07 1.46 16.15
N ILE A 118 -15.82 0.73 17.26
CA ILE A 118 -16.87 0.05 18.02
C ILE A 118 -17.81 1.07 18.65
N ASP A 119 -17.26 2.05 19.37
CA ASP A 119 -18.03 3.09 20.05
C ASP A 119 -18.90 3.88 19.04
N TYR A 120 -18.34 4.18 17.87
CA TYR A 120 -19.07 4.86 16.79
C TYR A 120 -20.27 4.03 16.29
N LEU A 121 -20.08 2.75 15.99
CA LEU A 121 -21.18 1.89 15.53
C LEU A 121 -22.21 1.62 16.64
N SER A 122 -21.77 1.43 17.89
CA SER A 122 -22.68 1.23 19.02
C SER A 122 -23.56 2.46 19.25
N GLY A 123 -22.97 3.67 19.14
CA GLY A 123 -23.72 4.92 19.18
C GLY A 123 -24.73 5.03 18.04
N LEU A 124 -24.34 4.70 16.81
CA LEU A 124 -25.21 4.69 15.64
C LEU A 124 -26.37 3.68 15.81
N ASN A 125 -26.07 2.46 16.27
CA ASN A 125 -27.08 1.44 16.54
C ASN A 125 -28.11 1.92 17.58
N SER A 126 -27.63 2.54 18.66
CA SER A 126 -28.49 3.07 19.73
C SER A 126 -29.46 4.14 19.22
N ILE A 127 -29.04 4.96 18.26
CA ILE A 127 -29.91 5.96 17.60
C ILE A 127 -30.96 5.27 16.73
N ILE A 128 -30.56 4.24 15.98
CA ILE A 128 -31.45 3.48 15.09
C ILE A 128 -32.52 2.74 15.90
N GLU A 129 -32.14 2.04 16.97
CA GLU A 129 -33.07 1.31 17.84
C GLU A 129 -34.11 2.23 18.49
N LYS A 130 -33.69 3.41 18.93
CA LYS A 130 -34.61 4.41 19.51
C LYS A 130 -35.57 5.01 18.48
N ARG A 131 -35.13 5.12 17.21
CA ARG A 131 -35.91 5.78 16.14
C ARG A 131 -36.90 4.83 15.46
N TYR A 132 -36.57 3.55 15.36
CA TYR A 132 -37.35 2.57 14.60
C TYR A 132 -37.77 1.41 15.51
N ASP A 133 -38.91 1.58 16.17
CA ASP A 133 -39.52 0.66 17.13
C ASP A 133 -39.94 -0.70 16.53
N LYS A 134 -40.25 -0.73 15.23
CA LYS A 134 -40.62 -1.95 14.49
C LYS A 134 -39.46 -2.59 13.74
N LEU A 135 -38.22 -2.09 13.91
CA LEU A 135 -37.05 -2.64 13.22
C LEU A 135 -36.66 -3.99 13.83
N ILE A 136 -36.77 -5.06 13.04
CA ILE A 136 -36.47 -6.43 13.50
C ILE A 136 -34.96 -6.65 13.67
N SER A 137 -34.15 -6.12 12.76
CA SER A 137 -32.70 -6.25 12.78
C SER A 137 -32.05 -5.17 11.92
N ASN A 138 -30.81 -4.81 12.25
CA ASN A 138 -29.95 -4.01 11.40
C ASN A 138 -28.57 -4.69 11.29
N THR A 139 -27.83 -4.34 10.25
CA THR A 139 -26.41 -4.64 10.16
C THR A 139 -25.69 -3.34 9.90
N LEU A 140 -24.74 -3.00 10.77
CA LEU A 140 -23.91 -1.81 10.63
C LEU A 140 -22.47 -2.25 10.48
N ARG A 141 -21.75 -1.65 9.55
CA ARG A 141 -20.34 -1.93 9.33
C ARG A 141 -19.57 -0.64 9.20
N VAL A 142 -18.43 -0.57 9.88
CA VAL A 142 -17.41 0.44 9.60
C VAL A 142 -16.16 -0.28 9.09
N SER A 143 -15.55 0.31 8.07
CA SER A 143 -14.27 -0.13 7.55
C SER A 143 -13.38 1.07 7.27
N CYS A 144 -12.17 1.04 7.79
CA CYS A 144 -11.10 1.96 7.44
C CYS A 144 -9.99 1.17 6.73
N ASP A 145 -9.64 1.60 5.53
CA ASP A 145 -8.48 1.12 4.78
C ASP A 145 -7.50 2.28 4.63
N SER A 146 -6.22 2.04 4.88
CA SER A 146 -5.19 3.02 4.62
C SER A 146 -4.00 2.39 3.95
N MET A 147 -3.48 3.09 2.95
CA MET A 147 -2.29 2.71 2.22
C MET A 147 -1.23 3.81 2.36
N GLU A 148 -0.07 3.45 2.88
CA GLU A 148 1.11 4.28 2.96
C GLU A 148 2.18 3.73 2.02
N LYS A 149 2.81 4.58 1.22
CA LYS A 149 3.86 4.20 0.24
C LYS A 149 5.03 5.17 0.31
N ILE A 150 6.24 4.63 0.26
CA ILE A 150 7.47 5.39 -0.05
C ILE A 150 8.00 4.82 -1.37
N ILE A 151 8.07 5.66 -2.40
CA ILE A 151 8.44 5.29 -3.77
C ILE A 151 9.71 6.03 -4.16
N ARG A 152 10.70 5.30 -4.66
CA ARG A 152 11.93 5.82 -5.24
C ARG A 152 12.06 5.31 -6.67
N THR A 153 12.41 6.20 -7.61
CA THR A 153 12.60 5.84 -9.03
C THR A 153 13.95 6.32 -9.56
N SER A 154 14.54 5.63 -10.53
CA SER A 154 15.79 6.08 -11.17
C SER A 154 15.61 7.31 -12.06
N ASP A 155 14.41 7.49 -12.59
CA ASP A 155 14.12 8.35 -13.73
C ASP A 155 12.81 9.14 -13.62
N GLY A 156 12.08 9.04 -12.51
CA GLY A 156 10.81 9.73 -12.29
C GLY A 156 10.74 10.51 -10.98
N MET A 157 9.53 10.60 -10.43
CA MET A 157 9.24 11.30 -9.19
C MET A 157 9.37 10.36 -7.99
N ASN A 158 10.08 10.80 -6.96
CA ASN A 158 10.03 10.19 -5.64
C ASN A 158 8.81 10.72 -4.87
N ALA A 159 8.21 9.88 -4.04
CA ALA A 159 7.05 10.29 -3.26
C ALA A 159 6.87 9.48 -1.97
N HIS A 160 6.43 10.17 -0.92
CA HIS A 160 5.87 9.56 0.29
C HIS A 160 4.38 9.90 0.34
N LEU A 161 3.54 8.89 0.12
CA LEU A 161 2.10 9.03 -0.07
C LEU A 161 1.32 8.31 1.02
N VAL A 162 0.19 8.89 1.42
CA VAL A 162 -0.73 8.32 2.41
C VAL A 162 -2.17 8.50 1.91
N ALA A 163 -2.87 7.39 1.70
CA ALA A 163 -4.24 7.37 1.19
C ALA A 163 -5.19 6.63 2.16
N PRO A 164 -5.75 7.33 3.17
CA PRO A 164 -6.78 6.77 4.04
C PRO A 164 -8.16 6.83 3.39
N ARG A 165 -8.98 5.81 3.65
CA ARG A 165 -10.38 5.70 3.22
C ARG A 165 -11.19 5.09 4.36
N ALA A 166 -12.32 5.70 4.69
CA ALA A 166 -13.23 5.18 5.69
C ALA A 166 -14.65 5.12 5.12
N TYR A 167 -15.36 4.06 5.46
CA TYR A 167 -16.73 3.80 5.02
C TYR A 167 -17.55 3.32 6.20
N VAL A 168 -18.79 3.77 6.26
CA VAL A 168 -19.84 3.28 7.16
C VAL A 168 -20.96 2.79 6.25
N TYR A 169 -21.40 1.55 6.45
CA TYR A 169 -22.49 0.88 5.75
C TYR A 169 -23.57 0.47 6.74
#